data_AF-A0A183NI92-F1
#
_entry.id   AF-A0A183NI92-F1
#
_cell.length_a   1.000
_cell.length_b   1.000
_cell.length_c   1.000
_cell.angle_alpha   90.00
_cell.angle_beta   90.00
_cell.angle_gamma   90.00
#
_symmetry.space_group_name_H-M   'P 1'
#
loop_
_entity.id
_entity.type
_entity.pdbx_description
1 polymer ?
#
loop_
_entity_poly.entity_id
_entity_poly.type
_entity_poly.pdbx_seq_one_letter_code
_entity_poly.pdbx_strand_id
1 'polypeptide(L)' 'MVRMSARRLHFEGASDKRGISDFVTTTTTTTTTTTTTIPTTTTTTTTTTTTTTTTTTTTTTTPFDYQQ' A
#
# COMPACT_ATOMS: atom_id res chain seq x y z
N MET A 1 -21.58 -47.59 -15.24
CA MET A 1 -21.82 -46.15 -15.04
C MET A 1 -22.28 -45.94 -13.60
N VAL A 2 -21.38 -45.50 -12.72
CA VAL A 2 -21.67 -45.34 -11.28
C VAL A 2 -22.18 -43.92 -11.04
N ARG A 3 -23.41 -43.76 -10.55
CA ARG A 3 -23.94 -42.45 -10.13
C ARG A 3 -23.63 -42.27 -8.64
N MET A 4 -22.73 -41.34 -8.30
CA MET A 4 -22.52 -40.93 -6.91
C MET A 4 -23.69 -40.05 -6.46
N SER A 5 -24.32 -40.43 -5.35
CA SER A 5 -25.40 -39.68 -4.71
C SER A 5 -24.80 -38.47 -3.97
N ALA A 6 -25.26 -37.26 -4.30
CA ALA A 6 -24.89 -36.05 -3.58
C ALA A 6 -25.50 -36.10 -2.17
N ARG A 7 -24.67 -36.32 -1.14
CA ARG A 7 -25.10 -36.22 0.25
C ARG A 7 -25.54 -34.78 0.51
N ARG A 8 -26.75 -34.62 1.02
CA ARG A 8 -27.37 -33.35 1.37
C ARG A 8 -26.56 -32.67 2.48
N LEU A 9 -25.78 -31.65 2.13
CA LEU A 9 -25.21 -30.71 3.09
C LEU A 9 -26.34 -29.79 3.57
N HIS A 10 -26.67 -29.85 4.85
CA HIS A 10 -27.52 -28.83 5.48
C HIS A 10 -26.67 -27.57 5.65
N PHE A 11 -26.98 -26.55 4.86
CA PHE A 11 -26.49 -25.19 5.07
C PHE A 11 -27.56 -24.45 5.88
N GLU A 12 -27.32 -24.29 7.19
CA GLU A 12 -28.00 -23.28 8.00
C GLU A 12 -27.43 -21.92 7.58
N GLY A 13 -28.29 -21.05 7.03
CA GLY A 13 -27.93 -19.69 6.65
C GLY A 13 -27.91 -19.49 5.14
N ALA A 14 -28.97 -18.86 4.62
CA ALA A 14 -28.92 -18.20 3.33
C ALA A 14 -28.01 -16.98 3.48
N SER A 15 -26.72 -17.10 3.12
CA SER A 15 -25.90 -15.91 2.90
C SER A 15 -26.48 -15.19 1.68
N ASP A 16 -27.07 -14.01 1.92
CA ASP A 16 -27.55 -13.15 0.84
C ASP A 16 -26.42 -12.88 -0.14
N LYS A 17 -26.59 -13.30 -1.40
CA LYS A 17 -25.60 -13.14 -2.49
C LYS A 17 -25.37 -11.67 -2.90
N ARG A 18 -25.87 -10.71 -2.11
CA ARG A 18 -25.85 -9.26 -2.37
C ARG A 18 -25.46 -8.45 -1.13
N GLY A 19 -24.71 -9.03 -0.19
CA GLY A 19 -24.02 -8.23 0.81
C GLY A 19 -22.88 -7.50 0.14
N ILE A 20 -22.97 -6.18 0.01
CA ILE A 20 -21.79 -5.33 -0.15
C ILE A 20 -20.92 -5.65 1.06
N SER A 21 -19.84 -6.39 0.86
CA SER A 21 -18.78 -6.47 1.86
C SER A 21 -18.14 -5.09 1.91
N ASP A 22 -18.55 -4.26 2.86
CA ASP A 22 -17.93 -2.97 3.12
C ASP A 22 -16.49 -3.22 3.62
N PHE A 23 -15.57 -3.39 2.68
CA PHE A 23 -14.14 -3.45 2.98
C PHE A 23 -13.70 -2.05 3.40
N VAL A 24 -13.48 -1.86 4.69
CA VAL A 24 -12.79 -0.66 5.18
C VAL A 24 -11.35 -0.75 4.70
N THR A 25 -10.84 0.33 4.10
CA THR A 25 -9.42 0.42 3.71
C THR A 25 -8.77 1.54 4.48
N THR A 26 -7.60 1.30 5.04
CA THR A 26 -6.78 2.36 5.64
C THR A 26 -5.68 2.73 4.67
N THR A 27 -5.57 4.03 4.38
CA THR A 27 -4.52 4.59 3.53
C THR A 27 -3.59 5.41 4.40
N THR A 28 -2.32 5.04 4.41
CA THR A 28 -1.27 5.80 5.09
C THR A 28 -0.30 6.34 4.05
N THR A 29 -0.10 7.66 4.07
CA THR A 29 0.87 8.35 3.21
C THR A 29 2.03 8.81 4.06
N THR A 30 3.25 8.46 3.65
CA THR A 30 4.48 8.94 4.28
C THR A 30 5.31 9.66 3.24
N THR A 31 5.70 10.90 3.57
CA THR A 31 6.57 11.72 2.73
C THR A 31 7.90 11.91 3.43
N THR A 32 8.99 11.63 2.73
CA THR A 32 10.35 11.83 3.24
C THR A 32 11.09 12.75 2.29
N THR A 33 11.67 13.82 2.85
CA THR A 33 12.48 14.79 2.13
C THR A 33 13.91 14.69 2.61
N THR A 34 14.86 14.55 1.68
CA THR A 34 16.29 14.52 1.99
C THR A 34 17.00 15.60 1.17
N THR A 35 17.78 16.42 1.86
CA THR A 35 18.56 17.50 1.25
C THR A 35 20.04 17.18 1.41
N THR A 36 20.79 17.25 0.33
CA THR A 36 22.24 17.06 0.34
C THR A 36 22.91 18.27 -0.29
N THR A 37 23.90 18.82 0.40
CA THR A 37 24.67 19.97 -0.03
C THR A 37 26.13 19.54 -0.20
N ILE A 38 26.67 19.72 -1.39
CA ILE A 38 28.07 19.38 -1.70
C ILE A 38 28.79 20.68 -2.06
N PRO A 39 29.75 21.15 -1.24
CA PRO A 39 30.59 22.28 -1.60
C PRO A 39 31.64 21.83 -2.62
N THR A 40 31.79 22.58 -3.71
CA THR A 40 32.87 22.41 -4.68
C THR A 40 33.77 23.63 -4.70
N THR A 41 35.06 23.39 -4.46
CA THR A 41 36.11 24.41 -4.52
C THR A 41 36.81 24.32 -5.87
N THR A 42 36.77 25.40 -6.64
CA THR A 42 37.53 25.51 -7.90
C THR A 42 38.72 26.44 -7.67
N THR A 43 39.90 26.09 -8.19
CA THR A 43 41.21 26.74 -7.98
C THR A 43 41.34 28.18 -8.52
N THR A 44 40.23 28.85 -8.79
CA THR A 44 40.14 30.26 -9.18
C THR A 44 39.01 30.90 -8.38
N THR A 45 39.23 31.09 -7.07
CA THR A 45 38.41 31.85 -6.09
C THR A 45 36.89 31.79 -6.31
N THR A 46 36.35 30.63 -6.68
CA THR A 46 34.92 30.44 -6.92
C THR A 46 34.50 29.18 -6.19
N THR A 47 33.73 29.37 -5.13
CA THR A 47 33.03 28.28 -4.45
C THR A 47 31.70 28.10 -5.17
N THR A 48 31.49 26.94 -5.75
CA THR A 48 30.18 26.55 -6.27
C THR A 48 29.51 25.67 -5.22
N THR A 49 28.25 25.95 -4.92
CA THR A 49 27.45 25.11 -4.03
C THR A 49 26.41 24.42 -4.86
N THR A 50 26.42 23.09 -4.87
CA THR A 50 25.35 22.31 -5.50
C THR A 50 24.45 21.75 -4.40
N THR A 51 23.17 22.09 -4.49
CA THR A 51 22.13 21.59 -3.60
C THR A 51 21.24 20.65 -4.38
N THR A 52 21.13 19.41 -3.90
CA THR A 52 20.21 18.41 -4.46
C THR A 52 19.16 18.09 -3.42
N THR A 53 17.89 18.19 -3.82
CA THR A 53 16.73 17.84 -2.99
C THR A 53 16.03 16.66 -3.61
N THR A 54 15.86 15.59 -2.83
CA THR A 54 15.12 14.40 -3.25
C THR A 54 13.91 14.22 -2.35
N THR A 55 12.75 14.07 -2.95
CA THR A 55 11.48 13.82 -2.26
C THR A 55 10.97 12.45 -2.66
N THR A 56 10.72 11.61 -1.67
CA THR A 56 10.13 10.28 -1.88
C THR A 56 8.80 10.22 -1.16
N THR A 57 7.77 9.79 -1.87
CA THR A 57 6.43 9.58 -1.33
C THR A 57 6.09 8.10 -1.42
N THR A 58 5.75 7.52 -0.28
CA THR A 58 5.30 6.13 -0.19
C THR A 58 3.85 6.12 0.27
N THR A 59 3.00 5.45 -0.51
CA THR A 59 1.59 5.23 -0.19
C THR A 59 1.38 3.76 0.07
N THR A 60 0.89 3.44 1.27
CA THR A 60 0.55 2.08 1.65
C THR A 60 -0.94 2.01 1.88
N THR A 61 -1.60 1.11 1.16
CA THR A 61 -3.02 0.80 1.33
C THR A 61 -3.13 -0.62 1.85
N THR A 62 -3.71 -0.78 3.03
CA THR A 62 -3.96 -2.08 3.62
C THR A 62 -5.48 -2.31 3.67
N PRO A 63 -5.98 -3.44 3.12
CA PRO A 63 -7.36 -3.83 3.39
C PRO A 63 -7.51 -4.12 4.88
N PHE A 64 -8.58 -3.60 5.49
CA PHE A 64 -8.91 -3.94 6.87
C PHE A 64 -9.50 -5.35 6.86
N ASP A 65 -8.70 -6.32 7.32
CA ASP A 65 -9.17 -7.68 7.48
C ASP A 65 -9.93 -7.76 8.80
N TYR A 66 -11.27 -7.81 8.73
CA TYR A 66 -12.13 -8.05 9.89
C TYR A 66 -11.98 -9.53 10.29
N GLN A 67 -10.86 -9.85 10.95
CA GLN A 67 -10.69 -11.15 11.60
C GLN A 67 -11.59 -11.17 12.84
N GLN A 68 -12.76 -11.81 12.70
CA GLN A 68 -13.68 -12.14 13.79
C GLN A 68 -13.33 -13.49 14.40
#